data_AF-A0A6M6JSW8-F1
#
_entry.id   AF-A0A6M6JSW8-F1
#
_cell.length_a   1.000
_cell.length_b   1.000
_cell.length_c   1.000
_cell.angle_alpha   90.00
_cell.angle_beta   90.00
_cell.angle_gamma   90.00
#
_symmetry.space_group_name_H-M   'P 1'
#
loop_
_entity.id
_entity.type
_entity.pdbx_description
1 polymer ?
#
loop_
_entity_poly.entity_id
_entity_poly.type
_entity_poly.pdbx_seq_one_letter_code
_entity_poly.pdbx_strand_id
1 'polypeptide(L)' 'MDAEHLVAAVSDQRRAVQDALGRIEDGTYGRCAVCDRQIDDERLEARPEVPTCREHADTPVLS' A
#
# COMPACT_ATOMS: atom_id res chain seq x y z
N MET A 1 -11.76 8.27 -24.94
CA MET A 1 -10.45 7.90 -24.34
C MET A 1 -10.66 7.67 -22.84
N ASP A 2 -11.66 6.87 -22.45
CA ASP A 2 -12.20 6.89 -21.08
C ASP A 2 -12.16 5.49 -20.44
N ALA A 3 -12.38 4.44 -21.24
CA ALA A 3 -12.38 3.06 -20.77
C ALA A 3 -10.98 2.57 -20.37
N GLU A 4 -9.94 2.90 -21.14
CA GLU A 4 -8.56 2.46 -20.87
C GLU A 4 -7.99 3.02 -19.55
N HIS A 5 -8.29 4.28 -19.22
CA HIS A 5 -7.82 4.88 -17.97
C HIS A 5 -8.48 4.27 -16.73
N LEU A 6 -9.75 3.89 -16.83
CA LEU A 6 -10.47 3.20 -15.74
C LEU A 6 -9.87 1.82 -15.48
N VAL A 7 -9.56 1.07 -16.55
CA VAL A 7 -8.93 -0.25 -16.43
C VAL A 7 -7.56 -0.17 -15.76
N ALA A 8 -6.76 0.84 -16.11
CA ALA A 8 -5.46 1.06 -15.48
C ALA A 8 -5.59 1.33 -13.98
N ALA A 9 -6.44 2.28 -13.59
CA ALA A 9 -6.62 2.64 -12.18
C ALA A 9 -7.08 1.46 -11.31
N VAL A 10 -8.03 0.66 -11.80
CA VAL A 10 -8.50 -0.54 -11.09
C VAL A 10 -7.39 -1.59 -11.00
N SER A 11 -6.60 -1.74 -12.07
CA SER A 11 -5.48 -2.69 -12.09
C SER A 11 -4.39 -2.32 -11.08
N ASP A 12 -4.07 -1.04 -10.94
CA ASP A 12 -3.12 -0.55 -9.93
C ASP A 12 -3.64 -0.73 -8.51
N GLN A 13 -4.92 -0.43 -8.26
CA GLN A 13 -5.54 -0.70 -6.96
C GLN A 13 -5.46 -2.20 -6.61
N ARG A 14 -5.73 -3.08 -7.58
CA ARG A 14 -5.64 -4.53 -7.37
C ARG A 14 -4.22 -4.95 -6.98
N ARG A 15 -3.20 -4.43 -7.66
CA ARG A 15 -1.79 -4.72 -7.32
C ARG A 15 -1.45 -4.27 -5.90
N ALA A 16 -1.83 -3.06 -5.52
CA ALA A 16 -1.57 -2.55 -4.18
C ALA A 16 -2.18 -3.45 -3.09
N VAL A 17 -3.39 -3.98 -3.31
CA VAL A 17 -4.02 -4.94 -2.40
C VAL A 17 -3.28 -6.28 -2.39
N GLN A 18 -2.83 -6.78 -3.55
CA GLN A 18 -2.05 -8.02 -3.63
C GLN A 18 -0.71 -7.89 -2.87
N ASP A 19 -0.03 -6.75 -2.99
CA ASP A 19 1.22 -6.50 -2.26
C ASP A 19 0.98 -6.39 -0.75
N ALA A 20 -0.17 -5.85 -0.33
CA ALA A 20 -0.56 -5.84 1.07
C ALA A 20 -0.80 -7.25 1.63
N LEU A 21 -1.43 -8.12 0.84
CA LEU A 21 -1.60 -9.53 1.20
C LEU A 21 -0.25 -10.24 1.31
N GLY A 22 0.68 -10.01 0.36
CA GLY A 22 2.03 -10.57 0.45
C GLY A 22 2.76 -10.15 1.73
N ARG A 23 2.63 -8.88 2.14
CA ARG A 23 3.19 -8.41 3.43
C ARG A 23 2.56 -9.09 4.65
N ILE A 24 1.29 -9.49 4.58
CA ILE A 24 0.66 -10.27 5.66
C ILE A 24 1.31 -11.67 5.73
N GLU A 25 1.50 -12.31 4.57
CA GLU A 25 2.15 -13.62 4.47
C GLU A 25 3.60 -13.58 4.97
N ASP A 26 4.34 -12.52 4.63
CA ASP A 26 5.72 -12.28 5.09
C ASP A 26 5.80 -11.83 6.56
N GLY A 27 4.67 -11.54 7.20
CA GLY A 27 4.63 -11.01 8.57
C GLY A 27 5.20 -9.58 8.69
N THR A 28 5.31 -8.84 7.59
CA THR A 28 5.79 -7.45 7.54
C THR A 28 4.65 -6.44 7.44
N TYR A 29 3.39 -6.89 7.39
CA TYR A 29 2.23 -6.03 7.40
C TYR A 29 2.21 -5.10 8.63
N GLY A 30 1.83 -3.85 8.40
CA GLY A 30 1.86 -2.81 9.44
C GLY A 30 3.24 -2.26 9.78
N ARG A 31 4.31 -2.64 9.06
CA ARG A 31 5.60 -1.93 9.10
C ARG A 31 5.80 -1.06 7.87
N CYS A 32 6.35 0.13 8.08
CA CYS A 32 6.69 1.06 7.03
C CYS A 32 7.88 0.52 6.23
N ALA A 33 7.72 0.36 4.92
CA ALA A 33 8.74 -0.12 4.00
C ALA A 33 9.95 0.85 3.82
N VAL A 34 9.88 2.07 4.37
CA VAL A 34 10.97 3.07 4.28
C VAL A 34 11.78 3.16 5.57
N CYS A 35 11.12 3.08 6.74
CA CYS A 35 11.76 3.34 8.02
C CYS A 35 11.59 2.20 9.04
N ASP A 36 11.00 1.08 8.64
CA ASP A 36 10.75 -0.14 9.45
C ASP A 36 9.95 0.05 10.73
N ARG A 37 9.40 1.25 10.96
CA ARG A 37 8.55 1.57 12.11
C ARG A 37 7.13 1.04 11.91
N GLN A 38 6.42 0.79 13.01
CA GLN A 38 4.99 0.47 12.97
C GLN A 38 4.20 1.62 12.32
N ILE A 39 3.25 1.26 11.46
CA ILE A 39 2.27 2.16 10.87
C ILE A 39 1.11 2.29 11.87
N ASP A 40 0.63 3.52 12.10
CA ASP A 40 -0.52 3.77 12.96
C ASP A 40 -1.75 2.96 12.51
N ASP A 41 -2.46 2.37 13.47
CA ASP A 41 -3.66 1.56 13.21
C ASP A 41 -4.72 2.37 12.45
N GLU A 42 -4.99 3.63 12.83
CA GLU A 42 -5.93 4.51 12.14
C GLU A 42 -5.63 4.66 10.63
N ARG A 43 -4.35 4.58 10.25
CA ARG A 43 -3.93 4.68 8.85
C ARG A 43 -4.19 3.38 8.11
N LEU A 44 -3.93 2.24 8.74
CA LEU A 44 -4.24 0.92 8.18
C LEU A 44 -5.76 0.67 8.12
N GLU A 45 -6.53 1.22 9.06
CA GLU A 45 -8.00 1.17 9.02
C GLU A 45 -8.56 1.99 7.86
N ALA A 46 -8.01 3.18 7.61
CA ALA A 46 -8.44 4.02 6.49
C ALA A 46 -7.96 3.49 5.13
N ARG A 47 -6.74 2.95 5.08
CA ARG A 47 -6.10 2.42 3.87
C ARG A 47 -5.21 1.21 4.19
N PRO A 48 -5.75 -0.01 4.20
CA PRO A 48 -4.99 -1.20 4.59
C PRO A 48 -3.88 -1.54 3.60
N GLU A 49 -4.00 -1.10 2.35
CA GLU A 49 -3.02 -1.39 1.31
C GLU A 49 -1.74 -0.54 1.43
N VAL A 50 -1.67 0.47 2.31
CA VAL A 50 -0.49 1.35 2.34
C VAL A 50 0.78 0.64 2.87
N PRO A 51 1.91 0.76 2.16
CA PRO A 51 3.21 0.28 2.62
C PRO A 51 3.99 1.24 3.51
N THR A 52 3.50 2.45 3.74
CA THR A 52 4.26 3.51 4.43
C THR A 52 3.47 4.19 5.54
N CYS A 53 4.20 4.67 6.55
CA CYS A 53 3.65 5.53 7.60
C CYS A 53 3.29 6.92 7.06
N ARG A 54 2.59 7.74 7.87
CA ARG A 54 2.14 9.09 7.48
C ARG A 54 3.29 10.00 7.02
N GLU A 55 4.46 9.88 7.67
CA GLU A 55 5.66 10.66 7.33
C GLU A 55 6.21 10.35 5.92
N HIS A 56 5.96 9.14 5.41
CA HIS A 56 6.49 8.66 4.11
C HIS A 56 5.35 8.36 3.12
N ALA A 57 4.19 9.00 3.28
CA ALA A 57 3.00 8.75 2.47
C ALA A 57 3.23 9.02 0.97
N ASP A 58 4.05 10.02 0.63
CA ASP A 58 4.39 10.41 -0.74
C ASP A 58 5.65 9.71 -1.28
N THR A 59 6.25 8.80 -0.50
CA THR A 59 7.45 8.07 -0.95
C THR A 59 7.04 6.93 -1.86
N PRO A 60 7.51 6.88 -3.12
CA PRO A 60 7.27 5.75 -3.99
C PRO A 60 8.10 4.58 -3.48
N VAL A 61 7.46 3.67 -2.76
CA VAL A 61 8.01 2.36 -2.47
C VAL A 61 7.70 1.47 -3.65
N LEU A 62 8.64 1.46 -4.59
CA LEU A 62 8.64 0.54 -5.72
C LEU A 62 8.88 -0.86 -5.15
N SER A 63 7.90 -1.76 -5.31
CA SER A 63 8.08 -3.21 -5.19
C SER A 63 8.46 -3.81 -6.53
#